data_AF-Q9C8T2-F1
#
_entry.id   AF-Q9C8T2-F1
#
_cell.length_a   1.000
_cell.length_b   1.000
_cell.length_c   1.000
_cell.angle_alpha   90.00
_cell.angle_beta   90.00
_cell.angle_gamma   90.00
#
_symmetry.space_group_name_H-M   'P 1'
#
loop_
_entity.id
_entity.type
_entity.pdbx_description
1 polymer ?
#
loop_
_entity_poly.entity_id
_entity_poly.type
_entity_poly.pdbx_seq_one_letter_code
_entity_poly.pdbx_strand_id
1 'polypeptide(L)'
;MVFGFVLKAVQVRQELNKWASDHTNGLIIDLLPRGSVKSETVQVYGNALYFKGAWENKFDKSSTKDNEFHQGKEVHVPFMRSYESQYIMACDGFKVLGLPYQQGLDDTKRKFSIYFYLPD
;
A
#
# COMPACT_ATOMS: atom_id res chain seq x y z
N MET A 1 -20.07 18.61 -5.77
CA MET A 1 -21.45 18.09 -5.89
C MET A 1 -21.95 17.85 -4.48
N VAL A 2 -22.94 18.60 -3.99
CA VAL A 2 -23.45 18.47 -2.61
C VAL A 2 -24.61 17.49 -2.63
N PHE A 3 -24.40 16.27 -2.13
CA PHE A 3 -25.46 15.27 -1.99
C PHE A 3 -26.14 15.44 -0.63
N GLY A 4 -27.46 15.61 -0.60
CA GLY A 4 -28.24 15.56 0.64
C GLY A 4 -28.33 14.12 1.15
N PHE A 5 -27.70 13.81 2.28
CA PHE A 5 -27.53 12.44 2.80
C PHE A 5 -28.78 11.85 3.49
N VAL A 6 -29.72 12.70 3.92
CA VAL A 6 -30.83 12.34 4.83
C VAL A 6 -31.68 11.16 4.33
N LEU A 7 -31.87 11.00 3.01
CA LEU A 7 -32.63 9.88 2.43
C LEU A 7 -31.79 8.95 1.54
N LYS A 8 -30.49 9.23 1.37
CA LYS A 8 -29.66 8.60 0.34
C LYS A 8 -28.30 8.14 0.85
N ALA A 9 -28.09 8.04 2.16
CA ALA A 9 -26.81 7.65 2.76
C ALA A 9 -26.21 6.37 2.13
N VAL A 10 -27.02 5.33 1.91
CA VAL A 10 -26.60 4.09 1.24
C VAL A 10 -26.17 4.34 -0.21
N GLN A 11 -26.93 5.15 -0.95
CA GLN A 11 -26.65 5.48 -2.35
C GLN A 11 -25.35 6.31 -2.46
N VAL A 12 -25.18 7.34 -1.63
CA VAL A 12 -23.96 8.17 -1.65
C VAL A 12 -22.73 7.34 -1.32
N ARG A 13 -22.83 6.41 -0.36
CA ARG A 13 -21.75 5.46 -0.05
C ARG A 13 -21.39 4.59 -1.28
N GLN A 14 -22.39 4.06 -1.98
CA GLN A 14 -22.17 3.25 -3.18
C GLN A 14 -21.55 4.07 -4.33
N GLU A 15 -22.00 5.31 -4.52
CA GLU A 15 -21.44 6.21 -5.54
C GLU A 15 -19.98 6.57 -5.26
N LEU A 16 -19.61 6.85 -4.00
CA LEU A 16 -18.24 7.14 -3.62
C LEU A 16 -17.32 5.92 -3.72
N ASN A 17 -17.82 4.72 -3.36
CA ASN A 17 -17.08 3.47 -3.59
C ASN A 17 -16.89 3.18 -5.08
N LYS A 18 -17.93 3.40 -5.89
CA LYS A 18 -17.83 3.26 -7.35
C LYS A 18 -16.81 4.25 -7.92
N TRP A 19 -16.84 5.50 -7.47
CA TRP A 19 -15.84 6.50 -7.86
C TRP A 19 -14.42 6.02 -7.53
N ALA A 20 -14.17 5.54 -6.31
CA ALA A 20 -12.87 5.03 -5.90
C ALA A 20 -12.43 3.83 -6.75
N SER A 21 -13.34 2.90 -7.01
CA SER A 21 -13.10 1.74 -7.88
C SER A 21 -12.73 2.16 -9.30
N ASP A 22 -13.54 3.03 -9.92
CA ASP A 22 -13.32 3.49 -11.29
C ASP A 22 -11.98 4.24 -11.44
N HIS A 23 -11.60 5.06 -10.43
CA HIS A 23 -10.35 5.84 -10.46
C HIS A 23 -9.12 5.04 -10.02
N THR A 24 -9.30 3.82 -9.52
CA THR A 24 -8.21 2.91 -9.13
C THR A 24 -8.17 1.65 -9.97
N ASN A 25 -8.85 1.63 -11.12
CA ASN A 25 -8.96 0.45 -11.99
C ASN A 25 -9.45 -0.81 -11.26
N GLY A 26 -10.38 -0.65 -10.32
CA GLY A 26 -10.97 -1.73 -9.54
C GLY A 26 -10.10 -2.24 -8.38
N LEU A 27 -9.01 -1.55 -8.04
CA LEU A 27 -8.09 -1.98 -6.98
C LEU A 27 -8.55 -1.55 -5.58
N ILE A 28 -9.34 -0.47 -5.47
CA ILE A 28 -9.97 -0.02 -4.23
C ILE A 28 -11.49 0.03 -4.43
N ILE A 29 -12.20 -0.99 -3.92
CA ILE A 29 -13.64 -1.19 -4.20
C ILE A 29 -14.58 -0.80 -3.04
N ASP A 30 -14.08 -0.76 -1.81
CA ASP A 30 -14.88 -0.44 -0.61
C ASP A 30 -14.15 0.62 0.23
N LEU A 31 -14.04 1.83 -0.33
CA LEU A 31 -13.43 2.97 0.37
C LEU A 31 -14.20 3.35 1.64
N LEU A 32 -15.53 3.29 1.57
CA LEU A 32 -16.46 3.60 2.65
C LEU A 32 -17.22 2.33 3.06
N PRO A 33 -16.92 1.77 4.25
CA PRO A 33 -17.57 0.55 4.71
C PRO A 33 -19.06 0.77 4.97
N ARG A 34 -19.85 -0.31 4.99
CA ARG A 34 -21.29 -0.22 5.30
C ARG A 34 -21.52 0.49 6.64
N GLY A 35 -22.50 1.40 6.68
CA GLY A 35 -22.85 2.17 7.88
C GLY A 35 -21.94 3.37 8.20
N SER A 36 -20.86 3.59 7.43
CA SER A 36 -19.99 4.78 7.60
C SER A 36 -20.66 6.10 7.23
N VAL A 37 -21.61 6.06 6.28
CA VAL A 37 -22.44 7.19 5.88
C VAL A 37 -23.84 6.97 6.46
N LYS A 38 -24.33 7.96 7.21
CA LYS A 38 -25.64 7.94 7.89
C LYS A 38 -26.50 9.12 7.45
N SER A 39 -27.77 9.14 7.87
CA SER A 39 -28.70 10.24 7.62
C SER A 39 -28.20 11.58 8.17
N GLU A 40 -27.40 11.55 9.25
CA GLU A 40 -26.83 12.73 9.90
C GLU A 40 -25.50 13.18 9.29
N THR A 41 -24.93 12.41 8.34
CA THR A 41 -23.68 12.77 7.68
C THR A 41 -23.89 14.03 6.84
N VAL A 42 -23.18 15.12 7.18
CA VAL A 42 -23.30 16.39 6.44
C VAL A 42 -22.34 16.42 5.24
N GLN A 43 -21.12 15.88 5.41
CA GLN A 43 -20.07 15.90 4.40
C GLN A 43 -19.23 14.63 4.44
N VAL A 44 -18.65 14.26 3.30
CA VAL A 44 -17.71 13.14 3.16
C VAL A 44 -16.52 13.59 2.33
N TYR A 45 -15.32 13.24 2.79
CA TYR A 45 -14.07 13.42 2.04
C TYR A 45 -13.46 12.05 1.79
N GLY A 46 -13.24 11.72 0.51
CA GLY A 46 -12.62 10.48 0.09
C GLY A 46 -11.26 10.72 -0.56
N ASN A 47 -10.28 9.88 -0.22
CA ASN A 47 -9.01 9.80 -0.93
C ASN A 47 -8.69 8.32 -1.14
N ALA A 48 -8.20 7.98 -2.33
CA ALA A 48 -7.77 6.64 -2.67
C ALA A 48 -6.44 6.74 -3.42
N LEU A 49 -5.43 6.02 -2.95
CA LEU A 49 -4.12 5.95 -3.58
C LEU A 49 -3.76 4.48 -3.75
N TYR A 50 -3.53 4.09 -5.00
CA TYR A 50 -2.95 2.79 -5.35
C TYR A 50 -1.55 3.00 -5.92
N PHE A 51 -0.59 2.21 -5.42
CA PHE A 51 0.78 2.23 -5.91
C PHE A 51 1.25 0.80 -6.22
N LYS A 52 1.83 0.62 -7.40
CA LYS A 52 2.51 -0.61 -7.81
C LYS A 52 3.77 -0.24 -8.58
N GLY A 53 4.92 -0.50 -7.98
CA GLY A 53 6.24 -0.28 -8.57
C GLY A 53 6.98 -1.59 -8.79
N ALA A 54 7.76 -1.66 -9.87
CA ALA A 54 8.78 -2.71 -10.02
C ALA A 54 10.03 -2.29 -9.24
N TRP A 55 10.72 -3.22 -8.60
CA TRP A 55 12.04 -2.94 -8.00
C TRP A 55 13.04 -2.54 -9.09
N GLU A 56 13.94 -1.61 -8.77
CA GLU A 56 15.09 -1.29 -9.62
C GLU A 56 15.96 -2.55 -9.79
N ASN A 57 16.29 -3.19 -8.67
CA ASN A 57 16.95 -4.50 -8.63
C ASN A 57 15.94 -5.57 -8.21
N LYS A 58 15.52 -6.41 -9.16
CA LYS A 58 14.52 -7.46 -8.91
C LYS A 58 15.13 -8.61 -8.13
N PHE A 59 14.34 -9.17 -7.20
CA PHE A 59 14.68 -10.43 -6.53
C PHE A 59 14.54 -11.61 -7.49
N ASP A 60 15.50 -12.54 -7.44
CA ASP A 60 15.34 -13.83 -8.10
C ASP A 60 14.29 -14.67 -7.34
N LYS A 61 13.20 -15.00 -8.02
CA LYS A 61 12.11 -15.82 -7.47
C LYS A 61 12.59 -17.20 -7.03
N SER A 62 13.65 -17.75 -7.64
CA SER A 62 14.20 -19.06 -7.26
C SER A 62 14.84 -19.05 -5.86
N SER A 63 15.27 -17.86 -5.42
CA SER A 63 15.88 -17.61 -4.12
C SER A 63 14.85 -17.35 -3.01
N THR A 64 13.56 -17.18 -3.34
CA THR A 64 12.50 -17.08 -2.34
C THR A 64 12.25 -18.44 -1.69
N LYS A 65 12.29 -18.49 -0.36
CA LYS A 65 12.07 -19.71 0.44
C LYS A 65 11.23 -19.39 1.66
N ASP A 66 10.37 -20.34 2.04
CA ASP A 66 9.62 -20.26 3.29
C ASP A 66 10.61 -20.31 4.47
N ASN A 67 10.47 -19.35 5.38
CA ASN A 67 11.18 -19.30 6.66
C ASN A 67 10.25 -18.77 7.74
N GLU A 68 10.63 -18.97 8.99
CA GLU A 68 9.89 -18.49 10.15
C GLU A 68 9.89 -16.95 10.24
N PHE A 69 8.70 -16.38 10.46
CA PHE A 69 8.50 -14.99 10.85
C PHE A 69 8.06 -14.94 12.32
N HIS A 70 8.92 -14.40 13.19
CA HIS A 70 8.67 -14.35 14.62
C HIS A 70 7.59 -13.34 14.99
N GLN A 71 6.37 -13.81 15.26
CA GLN A 71 5.23 -12.99 15.73
C GLN A 71 4.57 -13.55 17.00
N GLY A 72 5.33 -14.23 17.86
CA GLY A 72 4.85 -14.88 19.09
C GLY A 72 4.20 -16.26 18.88
N LYS A 73 4.02 -16.67 17.63
CA LYS A 73 3.67 -18.03 17.20
C LYS A 73 4.48 -18.36 15.95
N GLU A 74 4.78 -19.64 15.76
CA GLU A 74 5.49 -20.10 14.57
C GLU A 74 4.60 -19.87 13.34
N VAL A 75 5.06 -19.03 12.41
CA VAL A 75 4.44 -18.81 11.12
C VAL A 75 5.52 -18.77 10.06
N HIS A 76 5.39 -19.63 9.05
CA HIS A 76 6.29 -19.65 7.91
C HIS A 76 5.73 -18.77 6.80
N VAL A 77 6.58 -17.92 6.23
CA VAL A 77 6.25 -17.02 5.12
C VAL A 77 7.36 -17.04 4.06
N PRO A 78 7.06 -16.76 2.78
CA PRO A 78 8.07 -16.70 1.74
C PRO A 78 8.98 -15.48 1.91
N PHE A 79 10.22 -15.69 2.31
CA PHE A 79 11.23 -14.63 2.39
C PHE A 79 11.95 -14.48 1.05
N MET A 80 11.87 -13.27 0.47
CA MET A 80 12.71 -12.89 -0.67
C MET A 80 14.15 -12.70 -0.20
N ARG A 81 15.13 -13.09 -1.03
CA ARG A 81 16.56 -12.96 -0.71
C ARG A 81 17.34 -12.41 -1.90
N SER A 82 18.35 -11.61 -1.61
CA SER A 82 19.35 -11.11 -2.55
C SER A 82 20.72 -11.17 -1.89
N TYR A 83 21.76 -11.40 -2.68
CA TYR A 83 23.17 -11.31 -2.25
C TYR A 83 23.90 -10.13 -2.91
N GLU A 84 23.17 -9.33 -3.70
CA GLU A 84 23.67 -8.09 -4.31
C GLU A 84 23.79 -6.98 -3.26
N SER A 85 24.66 -6.00 -3.50
CA SER A 85 24.80 -4.81 -2.66
C SER A 85 23.46 -4.12 -2.43
N GLN A 86 23.18 -3.76 -1.17
CA GLN A 86 21.94 -3.10 -0.76
C GLN A 86 22.24 -1.77 -0.05
N TYR A 87 21.28 -0.84 -0.09
CA TYR A 87 21.34 0.41 0.68
C TYR A 87 20.98 0.12 2.13
N ILE A 88 21.98 -0.16 2.98
CA ILE A 88 21.79 -0.46 4.39
C ILE A 88 22.54 0.56 5.25
N MET A 89 21.87 1.05 6.28
CA MET A 89 22.47 1.87 7.35
C MET A 89 22.23 1.18 8.69
N ALA A 90 23.29 1.03 9.49
CA ALA A 90 23.20 0.57 10.87
C ALA A 90 23.13 1.79 11.80
N CYS A 91 22.19 1.77 12.72
CA CYS A 91 21.95 2.78 13.75
C CYS A 91 22.07 2.13 15.13
N ASP A 92 22.01 2.94 16.19
CA ASP A 92 21.92 2.43 17.55
C ASP A 92 20.55 1.74 17.77
N GLY A 93 20.56 0.42 17.93
CA GLY A 93 19.39 -0.42 18.20
C GLY A 93 18.53 -0.82 17.00
N PHE A 94 18.88 -0.41 15.77
CA PHE A 94 18.13 -0.78 14.55
C PHE A 94 18.95 -0.63 13.27
N LYS A 95 18.45 -1.23 12.19
CA LYS A 95 18.98 -1.12 10.82
C LYS A 95 17.92 -0.55 9.89
N VAL A 96 18.37 0.18 8.86
CA VAL A 96 17.50 0.70 7.79
C VAL A 96 17.93 0.10 6.46
N LEU A 97 17.00 -0.53 5.75
CA LEU A 97 17.19 -1.01 4.37
C LEU A 97 16.36 -0.15 3.41
N GLY A 98 16.97 0.43 2.39
CA GLY A 98 16.30 1.11 1.29
C GLY A 98 16.24 0.24 0.03
N LEU A 99 15.03 0.02 -0.52
CA LEU A 99 14.86 -0.64 -1.81
C LEU A 99 14.23 0.32 -2.82
N PRO A 100 14.99 0.78 -3.83
CA PRO A 100 14.46 1.67 -4.87
C PRO A 100 13.52 0.94 -5.83
N TYR A 101 12.50 1.66 -6.27
CA TYR A 101 11.68 1.27 -7.41
C TYR A 101 12.36 1.69 -8.71
N GLN A 102 12.15 0.90 -9.76
CA GLN A 102 12.56 1.22 -11.12
C GLN A 102 11.98 2.58 -11.51
N GLN A 103 12.86 3.49 -11.90
CA GLN A 103 12.45 4.81 -12.39
C GLN A 103 11.75 4.66 -13.74
N GLY A 104 10.65 5.39 -13.92
CA GLY A 104 9.93 5.43 -15.20
C GLY A 104 10.76 6.17 -16.26
N LEU A 105 10.74 5.68 -17.50
CA LEU A 105 11.43 6.33 -18.62
C LEU A 105 10.91 7.75 -18.87
N ASP A 106 9.60 7.95 -18.71
CA ASP A 106 8.92 9.22 -19.00
C ASP A 106 8.91 10.19 -17.80
N ASP A 107 9.46 9.77 -16.66
CA ASP A 107 9.48 10.57 -15.45
C ASP A 107 10.75 10.34 -14.63
N THR A 108 11.79 11.03 -15.07
CA THR A 108 13.12 10.97 -14.48
C THR A 108 13.27 11.88 -13.25
N LYS A 109 12.24 12.65 -12.89
CA LYS A 109 12.29 13.58 -11.74
C LYS A 109 11.90 12.91 -10.43
N ARG A 110 10.99 11.94 -10.47
CA ARG A 110 10.55 11.23 -9.26
C ARG A 110 11.37 9.96 -9.09
N LYS A 111 11.84 9.73 -7.86
CA LYS A 111 12.49 8.49 -7.42
C LYS A 111 11.76 8.01 -6.18
N PHE A 112 11.21 6.81 -6.25
CA PHE A 112 10.51 6.18 -5.13
C PHE A 112 11.38 5.07 -4.56
N SER A 113 11.36 4.91 -3.24
CA SER A 113 12.00 3.81 -2.54
C SER A 113 11.14 3.42 -1.35
N ILE A 114 11.13 2.14 -1.02
CA ILE A 114 10.62 1.68 0.28
C ILE A 114 11.78 1.62 1.27
N TYR A 115 11.53 1.99 2.51
CA TYR A 115 12.51 1.90 3.60
C TYR A 115 11.96 0.97 4.68
N PHE A 116 12.74 -0.05 5.03
CA PHE A 116 12.45 -0.95 6.14
C PHE A 116 13.30 -0.53 7.34
N TYR A 117 12.65 -0.23 8.46
CA TYR A 117 13.30 0.05 9.74
C TYR A 117 13.15 -1.20 10.60
N LEU A 118 14.26 -1.89 10.85
CA LEU A 118 14.29 -3.19 11.51
C LEU A 118 15.07 -3.08 12.83
N PRO A 119 14.41 -3.18 14.00
CA PRO A 119 15.08 -3.31 15.29
C PRO A 119 16.05 -4.50 15.31
N ASP A 120 17.07 -4.43 16.18
CA ASP A 120 18.05 -5.52 16.34
C ASP A 120 17.45 -6.84 16.84
#